data_AF-A0A3P0NJ82-F1
#
_entry.id   AF-A0A3P0NJ82-F1
#
_cell.length_a   1.000
_cell.length_b   1.000
_cell.length_c   1.000
_cell.angle_alpha   90.00
_cell.angle_beta   90.00
_cell.angle_gamma   90.00
#
_symmetry.space_group_name_H-M   'P 1'
#
loop_
_entity.id
_entity.type
_entity.pdbx_description
1 polymer ?
#
loop_
_entity_poly.entity_id
_entity_poly.type
_entity_poly.pdbx_seq_one_letter_code
_entity_poly.pdbx_strand_id
1 'polypeptide(L)'
;MKPTDEPASTNPRIRLLTPTEHADDANPPDSALLTTLTTLAIGNDEELPPLAARIAQAARIDLHFPSFTDGRAYSQAYLLRKRFGFAGDLRATGDVLIDQLLLMERTGFSSAVLGAGTDLAAAHRQLDRFPGFYQRDARTATPRQDAATHAEK
;
A
#
# COMPACT_ATOMS: atom_id res chain seq x y z
N MET A 1 -12.47 -31.49 14.71
CA MET A 1 -12.00 -30.08 14.67
C MET A 1 -12.35 -29.55 13.29
N LYS A 2 -13.46 -28.81 13.14
CA LYS A 2 -13.76 -28.17 11.85
C LYS A 2 -12.79 -27.00 11.67
N PRO A 3 -12.18 -26.82 10.48
CA PRO A 3 -11.47 -25.58 10.21
C PRO A 3 -12.51 -24.48 10.25
N THR A 4 -12.38 -23.57 11.21
CA THR A 4 -13.19 -22.36 11.27
C THR A 4 -12.85 -21.55 10.03
N ASP A 5 -13.81 -21.42 9.13
CA ASP A 5 -13.81 -20.50 8.00
C ASP A 5 -13.92 -19.07 8.59
N GLU A 6 -12.84 -18.58 9.20
CA GLU A 6 -12.69 -17.17 9.54
C GLU A 6 -12.60 -16.44 8.21
N PRO A 7 -13.42 -15.40 7.94
CA PRO A 7 -13.38 -14.74 6.64
C PRO A 7 -12.00 -14.11 6.51
N ALA A 8 -11.14 -14.75 5.70
CA ALA A 8 -9.88 -14.18 5.29
C ALA A 8 -10.21 -12.79 4.77
N SER A 9 -9.68 -11.76 5.44
CA SER A 9 -9.80 -10.37 5.01
C SER A 9 -9.20 -10.28 3.61
N THR A 10 -10.03 -10.50 2.59
CA THR A 10 -9.59 -10.67 1.21
C THR A 10 -9.40 -9.27 0.65
N ASN A 11 -8.31 -8.63 1.10
CA ASN A 11 -7.86 -7.40 0.49
C ASN A 11 -7.53 -7.70 -0.98
N PRO A 12 -7.95 -6.85 -1.92
CA PRO A 12 -7.58 -7.04 -3.32
C PRO A 12 -6.06 -6.99 -3.46
N ARG A 13 -5.54 -7.84 -4.34
CA ARG A 13 -4.11 -7.92 -4.66
C ARG A 13 -3.53 -6.57 -5.05
N ILE A 14 -2.22 -6.41 -4.85
CA ILE A 14 -1.51 -5.23 -5.30
C ILE A 14 -1.65 -5.06 -6.83
N ARG A 15 -2.04 -3.88 -7.28
CA ARG A 15 -2.13 -3.55 -8.71
C ARG A 15 -0.74 -3.31 -9.28
N LEU A 16 -0.46 -3.85 -10.45
CA LEU A 16 0.81 -3.67 -11.14
C LEU A 16 0.63 -2.63 -12.24
N LEU A 17 1.50 -1.63 -12.24
CA LEU A 17 1.47 -0.50 -13.17
C LEU A 17 2.80 -0.43 -13.91
N THR A 18 2.74 -0.02 -15.16
CA THR A 18 3.91 0.39 -15.94
C THR A 18 4.30 1.83 -15.61
N PRO A 19 5.54 2.26 -15.91
CA PRO A 19 5.95 3.65 -15.72
C PRO A 19 5.10 4.63 -16.55
N THR A 20 4.62 4.19 -17.72
CA THR A 20 3.74 4.98 -18.59
C THR A 20 2.38 5.20 -17.94
N GLU A 21 1.72 4.13 -17.46
CA GLU A 21 0.44 4.25 -16.76
C GLU A 21 0.55 5.13 -15.50
N HIS A 22 1.68 5.03 -14.78
CA HIS A 22 1.95 5.90 -13.63
C HIS A 22 2.07 7.38 -14.02
N ALA A 23 2.72 7.68 -15.15
CA ALA A 23 2.89 9.04 -15.64
C ALA A 23 1.55 9.65 -16.10
N ASP A 24 0.71 8.86 -16.77
CA ASP A 24 -0.63 9.27 -17.19
C ASP A 24 -1.53 9.59 -15.98
N ASP A 25 -1.44 8.75 -14.94
CA ASP A 25 -2.09 8.95 -13.64
C ASP A 25 -1.61 10.18 -12.87
N ALA A 26 -0.42 10.70 -13.20
CA ALA A 26 0.14 11.91 -12.59
C ALA A 26 -0.30 13.18 -13.35
N ASN A 27 -0.62 13.06 -14.63
CA ASN A 27 -0.97 14.17 -15.51
C ASN A 27 -2.17 13.79 -16.39
N PRO A 28 -3.39 13.78 -15.83
CA PRO A 28 -4.57 13.35 -16.58
C PRO A 28 -4.76 14.23 -17.82
N PRO A 29 -4.87 13.63 -19.03
CA PRO A 29 -5.17 14.38 -20.24
C PRO A 29 -6.61 14.88 -20.13
N ASP A 30 -6.80 16.18 -20.33
CA ASP A 30 -8.02 16.96 -20.13
C ASP A 30 -8.42 17.26 -18.67
N SER A 31 -8.57 18.56 -18.43
CA SER A 31 -9.13 19.21 -17.23
C SER A 31 -10.63 18.91 -17.08
N ALA A 32 -10.98 17.63 -16.98
CA ALA A 32 -12.35 17.15 -16.97
C ALA A 32 -12.70 16.52 -15.61
N LEU A 33 -13.44 17.33 -14.84
CA LEU A 33 -14.46 16.92 -13.86
C LEU A 33 -13.99 16.66 -12.40
N LEU A 34 -13.79 17.76 -11.66
CA LEU A 34 -14.17 17.94 -10.24
C LEU A 34 -13.55 17.02 -9.17
N THR A 35 -12.55 16.20 -9.47
CA THR A 35 -11.84 15.46 -8.41
C THR A 35 -10.34 15.47 -8.69
N THR A 36 -9.67 16.57 -8.36
CA THR A 36 -8.21 16.58 -8.24
C THR A 36 -7.86 15.64 -7.08
N LEU A 37 -7.71 14.35 -7.39
CA LEU A 37 -7.23 13.35 -6.45
C LEU A 37 -5.88 13.84 -5.95
N THR A 38 -5.82 14.30 -4.70
CA THR A 38 -4.59 14.89 -4.15
C THR A 38 -3.56 13.78 -4.04
N THR A 39 -2.56 13.81 -4.91
CA THR A 39 -1.39 12.92 -4.83
C THR A 39 -0.36 13.53 -3.89
N LEU A 40 0.11 12.72 -2.95
CA LEU A 40 1.19 13.07 -2.04
C LEU A 40 2.38 12.15 -2.28
N ALA A 41 3.49 12.68 -2.77
CA ALA A 41 4.76 11.96 -2.78
C ALA A 41 5.47 12.17 -1.43
N ILE A 42 5.99 11.09 -0.84
CA ILE A 42 6.73 11.13 0.43
C ILE A 42 8.12 10.56 0.21
N GLY A 43 9.15 11.31 0.63
CA GLY A 43 10.54 10.86 0.60
C GLY A 43 10.78 9.68 1.53
N ASN A 44 11.76 8.83 1.21
CA ASN A 44 12.11 7.66 2.03
C ASN A 44 12.74 8.03 3.40
N ASP A 45 13.18 9.27 3.57
CA ASP A 45 13.71 9.86 4.81
C ASP A 45 12.74 10.84 5.48
N GLU A 46 11.57 11.08 4.88
CA GLU A 46 10.60 12.04 5.37
C GLU A 46 9.77 11.45 6.53
N GLU A 47 9.58 12.25 7.57
CA GLU A 47 8.78 11.88 8.72
C GLU A 47 7.28 12.05 8.43
N LEU A 48 6.48 11.05 8.82
CA LEU A 48 5.02 11.08 8.60
C LEU A 48 4.23 12.03 9.50
N PRO A 49 4.54 12.22 10.81
CA PRO A 49 3.73 13.07 11.68
C PRO A 49 3.54 14.52 11.20
N PRO A 50 4.57 15.22 10.66
CA PRO A 50 4.40 16.54 10.07
C PRO A 50 3.45 16.57 8.87
N LEU A 51 3.27 15.45 8.17
CA LEU A 51 2.46 15.32 6.98
C LEU A 51 0.99 14.91 7.25
N ALA A 52 0.60 14.74 8.51
CA ALA A 52 -0.70 14.17 8.89
C ALA A 52 -1.90 14.80 8.17
N ALA A 53 -1.94 16.13 8.05
CA ALA A 53 -3.02 16.84 7.38
C ALA A 53 -3.07 16.55 5.87
N ARG A 54 -1.91 16.46 5.21
CA ARG A 54 -1.80 16.13 3.78
C ARG A 54 -2.16 14.66 3.54
N ILE A 55 -1.71 13.77 4.42
CA ILE A 55 -2.04 12.33 4.38
C ILE A 55 -3.56 12.13 4.46
N ALA A 56 -4.25 12.88 5.33
CA ALA A 56 -5.71 12.79 5.49
C ALA A 56 -6.51 13.26 4.27
N GLN A 57 -5.92 14.15 3.46
CA GLN A 57 -6.55 14.70 2.24
C GLN A 57 -6.12 13.94 0.97
N ALA A 58 -5.04 13.17 1.05
CA ALA A 58 -4.50 12.45 -0.09
C ALA A 58 -5.48 11.35 -0.53
N ALA A 59 -5.71 11.28 -1.84
CA ALA A 59 -6.36 10.12 -2.46
C ALA A 59 -5.33 9.03 -2.80
N ARG A 60 -4.10 9.47 -3.11
CA ARG A 60 -2.97 8.61 -3.45
C ARG A 60 -1.72 9.09 -2.73
N ILE A 61 -0.97 8.15 -2.17
CA ILE A 61 0.36 8.40 -1.60
C ILE A 61 1.37 7.56 -2.37
N ASP A 62 2.38 8.23 -2.93
CA ASP A 62 3.48 7.58 -3.63
C ASP A 62 4.68 7.51 -2.67
N LEU A 63 5.13 6.30 -2.34
CA LEU A 63 6.35 6.06 -1.57
C LEU A 63 7.47 5.61 -2.51
N HIS A 64 8.57 6.35 -2.47
CA HIS A 64 9.69 6.14 -3.37
C HIS A 64 10.74 5.18 -2.78
N PHE A 65 11.18 4.22 -3.57
CA PHE A 65 12.28 3.30 -3.29
C PHE A 65 13.52 3.70 -4.11
N PRO A 66 14.52 4.39 -3.53
CA PRO A 66 15.71 4.80 -4.28
C PRO A 66 16.60 3.64 -4.70
N SER A 67 16.55 2.52 -3.97
CA SER A 67 17.25 1.27 -4.24
C SER A 67 16.45 0.11 -3.67
N PHE A 68 16.52 -1.06 -4.31
CA PHE A 68 15.87 -2.30 -3.84
C PHE A 68 16.26 -2.73 -2.43
N THR A 69 17.39 -2.22 -1.90
CA THR A 69 17.86 -2.51 -0.53
C THR A 69 17.28 -1.58 0.54
N ASP A 70 16.59 -0.51 0.14
CA ASP A 70 16.01 0.45 1.08
C ASP A 70 14.64 -0.02 1.58
N GLY A 71 14.59 -0.40 2.86
CA GLY A 71 13.38 -0.90 3.50
C GLY A 71 12.46 0.18 4.10
N ARG A 72 12.83 1.47 4.11
CA ARG A 72 12.11 2.49 4.91
C ARG A 72 10.68 2.71 4.45
N ALA A 73 10.42 2.64 3.14
CA ALA A 73 9.09 2.77 2.58
C ALA A 73 8.12 1.68 3.07
N TYR A 74 8.59 0.47 3.43
CA TYR A 74 7.75 -0.55 4.07
C TYR A 74 7.26 -0.12 5.45
N SER A 75 8.15 0.44 6.26
CA SER A 75 7.80 0.97 7.59
C SER A 75 6.84 2.15 7.47
N GLN A 76 7.07 3.06 6.53
CA GLN A 76 6.16 4.16 6.23
C GLN A 76 4.79 3.63 5.79
N ALA A 77 4.73 2.65 4.89
CA ALA A 77 3.48 2.03 4.43
C ALA A 77 2.66 1.44 5.57
N TYR A 78 3.33 0.68 6.45
CA TYR A 78 2.70 0.09 7.62
C TYR A 78 2.11 1.16 8.55
N LEU A 79 2.86 2.23 8.82
CA LEU A 79 2.40 3.33 9.66
C LEU A 79 1.25 4.11 9.01
N LEU A 80 1.30 4.35 7.70
CA LEU A 80 0.21 5.00 6.97
C LEU A 80 -1.11 4.23 7.14
N ARG A 81 -1.07 2.89 7.02
CA ARG A 81 -2.26 2.05 7.25
C ARG A 81 -2.68 1.99 8.71
N LYS A 82 -1.75 1.69 9.62
CA LYS A 82 -2.08 1.36 11.02
C LYS A 82 -2.25 2.55 11.95
N ARG A 83 -1.47 3.61 11.74
CA ARG A 83 -1.45 4.79 12.62
C ARG A 83 -2.23 5.95 12.03
N PHE A 84 -2.08 6.22 10.73
CA PHE A 84 -2.78 7.31 10.06
C PHE A 84 -4.11 6.90 9.45
N GLY A 85 -4.42 5.59 9.42
CA GLY A 85 -5.70 5.09 8.89
C GLY A 85 -5.88 5.35 7.40
N PHE A 86 -4.79 5.55 6.65
CA PHE A 86 -4.85 5.85 5.23
C PHE A 86 -5.50 4.68 4.47
N ALA A 87 -6.63 4.95 3.83
CA ALA A 87 -7.41 3.97 3.07
C ALA A 87 -7.26 4.11 1.55
N GLY A 88 -6.62 5.18 1.07
CA GLY A 88 -6.42 5.45 -0.35
C GLY A 88 -5.41 4.53 -1.03
N ASP A 89 -5.05 4.91 -2.27
CA ASP A 89 -4.03 4.19 -3.04
C ASP A 89 -2.64 4.47 -2.47
N LEU A 90 -1.98 3.42 -1.98
CA LEU A 90 -0.60 3.50 -1.54
C LEU A 90 0.27 2.84 -2.60
N ARG A 91 1.05 3.65 -3.32
CA ARG A 91 1.77 3.23 -4.51
C ARG A 91 3.27 3.15 -4.23
N ALA A 92 3.89 2.04 -4.58
CA ALA A 92 5.34 1.90 -4.61
C ALA A 92 5.90 2.42 -5.94
N THR A 93 6.90 3.29 -5.90
CA THR A 93 7.60 3.83 -7.08
C THR A 93 9.12 3.71 -6.93
N GLY A 94 9.88 3.81 -8.01
CA GLY A 94 11.34 3.69 -7.99
C GLY A 94 11.82 2.26 -8.31
N ASP A 95 12.81 1.77 -7.57
CA ASP A 95 13.47 0.48 -7.79
C ASP A 95 12.67 -0.70 -7.19
N VAL A 96 11.50 -0.96 -7.79
CA VAL A 96 10.56 -2.01 -7.36
C VAL A 96 10.79 -3.31 -8.12
N LEU A 97 11.03 -4.41 -7.38
CA LEU A 97 11.27 -5.74 -7.93
C LEU A 97 10.07 -6.68 -7.75
N ILE A 98 9.92 -7.65 -8.65
CA ILE A 98 8.85 -8.65 -8.60
C ILE A 98 8.85 -9.42 -7.27
N ASP A 99 10.02 -9.82 -6.78
CA ASP A 99 10.14 -10.62 -5.55
C ASP A 99 9.67 -9.88 -4.30
N GLN A 100 9.58 -8.55 -4.36
CA GLN A 100 9.16 -7.70 -3.26
C GLN A 100 7.64 -7.53 -3.19
N LEU A 101 6.91 -7.81 -4.26
CA LEU A 101 5.47 -7.50 -4.38
C LEU A 101 4.62 -8.13 -3.29
N LEU A 102 4.93 -9.37 -2.90
CA LEU A 102 4.21 -10.07 -1.83
C LEU A 102 4.42 -9.39 -0.47
N LEU A 103 5.65 -8.93 -0.19
CA LEU A 103 5.94 -8.16 1.02
C LEU A 103 5.24 -6.79 0.97
N MET A 104 5.26 -6.11 -0.17
CA MET A 104 4.59 -4.83 -0.37
C MET A 104 3.08 -4.93 -0.12
N GLU A 105 2.43 -5.95 -0.67
CA GLU A 105 1.01 -6.23 -0.39
C GLU A 105 0.77 -6.42 1.10
N ARG A 106 1.63 -7.21 1.77
CA ARG A 106 1.53 -7.46 3.22
C ARG A 106 1.68 -6.21 4.07
N THR A 107 2.59 -5.30 3.70
CA THR A 107 2.83 -4.06 4.45
C THR A 107 1.85 -2.95 4.10
N GLY A 108 1.01 -3.16 3.10
CA GLY A 108 -0.17 -2.34 2.84
C GLY A 108 -0.15 -1.50 1.59
N PHE A 109 0.79 -1.75 0.67
CA PHE A 109 0.73 -1.17 -0.67
C PHE A 109 -0.49 -1.69 -1.43
N SER A 110 -1.08 -0.83 -2.26
CA SER A 110 -2.22 -1.13 -3.13
C SER A 110 -1.86 -1.10 -4.60
N SER A 111 -0.77 -0.42 -4.96
CA SER A 111 -0.21 -0.45 -6.31
C SER A 111 1.32 -0.42 -6.29
N ALA A 112 1.94 -0.93 -7.34
CA ALA A 112 3.38 -0.91 -7.54
C ALA A 112 3.68 -0.59 -9.01
N VAL A 113 4.58 0.37 -9.22
CA VAL A 113 5.10 0.71 -10.54
C VAL A 113 6.33 -0.14 -10.80
N LEU A 114 6.25 -1.05 -11.77
CA LEU A 114 7.38 -1.89 -12.16
C LEU A 114 8.24 -1.19 -13.22
N GLY A 115 9.55 -1.43 -13.18
CA GLY A 115 10.49 -0.84 -14.13
C GLY A 115 10.17 -1.21 -15.59
N ALA A 116 10.51 -0.30 -16.52
CA ALA A 116 10.33 -0.54 -17.95
C ALA A 116 11.04 -1.84 -18.38
N GLY A 117 10.30 -2.74 -19.04
CA GLY A 117 10.81 -4.06 -19.46
C GLY A 117 10.61 -5.20 -18.46
N THR A 118 9.98 -4.95 -17.31
CA THR A 118 9.58 -6.00 -16.37
C THR A 118 8.43 -6.84 -16.94
N ASP A 119 8.55 -8.17 -16.92
CA ASP A 119 7.48 -9.07 -17.34
C ASP A 119 6.32 -9.06 -16.32
N LEU A 120 5.25 -8.33 -16.65
CA LEU A 120 4.03 -8.30 -15.83
C LEU A 120 3.44 -9.68 -15.63
N ALA A 121 3.53 -10.59 -16.61
CA ALA A 121 3.02 -11.95 -16.43
C ALA A 121 3.84 -12.73 -15.38
N ALA A 122 5.17 -12.53 -15.33
CA ALA A 122 6.00 -13.06 -14.25
C ALA A 122 5.62 -12.51 -12.89
N ALA A 123 5.32 -11.21 -12.82
CA ALA A 123 4.88 -10.56 -11.59
C ALA A 123 3.56 -11.14 -11.06
N HIS A 124 2.57 -11.35 -11.94
CA HIS A 124 1.31 -12.01 -11.56
C HIS A 124 1.54 -13.44 -11.09
N ARG A 125 2.35 -14.24 -11.82
CA ARG A 125 2.69 -15.61 -11.40
C ARG A 125 3.32 -15.66 -10.01
N GLN A 126 4.15 -14.68 -9.66
CA GLN A 126 4.77 -14.59 -8.33
C GLN A 126 3.73 -14.34 -7.23
N LEU A 127 2.77 -13.44 -7.48
CA LEU A 127 1.68 -13.17 -6.54
C LEU A 127 0.75 -14.39 -6.38
N ASP A 128 0.44 -15.07 -7.48
CA ASP A 128 -0.45 -16.25 -7.49
C ASP A 128 0.17 -17.46 -6.78
N ARG A 129 1.50 -17.54 -6.72
CA ARG A 129 2.21 -18.59 -5.99
C ARG A 129 1.87 -18.61 -4.50
N PHE A 130 1.54 -17.46 -3.93
CA PHE A 130 1.19 -17.30 -2.53
C PHE A 130 -0.17 -16.60 -2.40
N PRO A 131 -1.28 -17.36 -2.32
CA PRO A 131 -2.64 -16.82 -2.36
C PRO A 131 -3.02 -15.95 -1.15
N GLY A 132 -2.24 -16.00 -0.06
CA GLY A 132 -2.51 -15.22 1.13
C GLY A 132 -1.40 -15.33 2.18
N PHE A 133 -1.66 -14.73 3.33
CA PHE A 133 -0.72 -14.64 4.45
C PHE A 133 -1.24 -15.44 5.65
N TYR A 134 -0.34 -16.15 6.33
CA TYR A 134 -0.68 -16.80 7.60
C TYR A 134 -1.02 -15.78 8.70
N GLN A 135 -0.33 -14.64 8.71
CA GLN A 135 -0.58 -13.53 9.64
C GLN A 135 -1.21 -12.34 8.90
N ARG A 136 -2.04 -11.56 9.60
CA ARG A 136 -2.79 -10.43 9.03
C ARG A 136 -1.86 -9.42 8.35
N ASP A 137 -2.32 -8.90 7.22
CA ASP A 137 -1.66 -7.81 6.50
C ASP A 137 -2.00 -6.44 7.12
N ALA A 138 -1.28 -5.41 6.66
CA ALA A 138 -1.42 -4.07 7.21
C ALA A 138 -2.77 -3.39 6.87
N ARG A 139 -3.42 -3.78 5.77
CA ARG A 139 -4.72 -3.23 5.31
C ARG A 139 -5.89 -3.87 6.02
N THR A 140 -5.71 -5.07 6.59
CA THR A 140 -6.72 -5.65 7.48
C THR A 140 -6.96 -4.70 8.65
N ALA A 141 -8.19 -4.22 8.81
CA ALA A 141 -8.56 -3.33 9.89
C ALA A 141 -8.19 -3.95 11.23
N THR A 142 -7.47 -3.21 12.07
CA THR A 142 -7.24 -3.62 13.45
C THR A 142 -8.57 -3.48 14.18
N PRO A 143 -9.12 -4.55 14.78
CA PRO A 143 -10.31 -4.42 15.63
C PRO A 143 -9.99 -3.36 16.68
N ARG A 144 -10.90 -2.40 16.87
CA ARG A 144 -10.80 -1.49 18.00
C ARG A 144 -10.78 -2.39 19.23
N GLN A 145 -9.66 -2.42 19.95
CA GLN A 145 -9.69 -2.93 21.31
C GLN A 145 -10.53 -1.92 22.07
N ASP A 146 -11.85 -2.15 22.12
CA ASP A 146 -12.69 -1.45 23.08
C ASP A 146 -12.02 -1.72 24.42
N ALA A 147 -11.44 -0.65 25.00
CA ALA A 147 -10.75 -0.73 26.26
C ALA A 147 -11.70 -1.45 27.21
N ALA A 148 -11.32 -2.66 27.60
CA ALA A 148 -12.07 -3.44 28.56
C ALA A 148 -12.37 -2.49 29.71
N THR A 149 -13.67 -2.25 29.92
CA THR A 149 -14.18 -1.53 31.06
C THR A 149 -13.73 -2.32 32.28
N HIS A 150 -12.55 -2.00 32.82
CA HIS A 150 -12.16 -2.40 34.16
C HIS A 150 -12.92 -1.49 35.12
N ALA A 151 -14.23 -1.76 35.21
CA ALA A 151 -14.95 -1.57 36.45
C ALA A 151 -14.70 -2.80 37.33
N GLU A 152 -14.68 -2.58 38.64
CA GLU A 152 -14.57 -3.56 39.74
C GLU A 152 -13.11 -3.97 40.06
N LYS A 153 -12.57 -3.70 41.26
CA LYS A 153 -13.13 -3.58 42.62
C LYS A 153 -12.46 -2.47 43.43
#